data_AF-A0A816HR07-F1
#
_entry.id   AF-A0A816HR07-F1
#
_cell.length_a   1.000
_cell.length_b   1.000
_cell.length_c   1.000
_cell.angle_alpha   90.00
_cell.angle_beta   90.00
_cell.angle_gamma   90.00
#
_symmetry.space_group_name_H-M   'P 1'
#
loop_
_entity.id
_entity.type
_entity.pdbx_description
1 polymer ?
#
loop_
_entity_poly.entity_id
_entity_poly.type
_entity_poly.pdbx_seq_one_letter_code
_entity_poly.pdbx_strand_id
1 'polypeptide(L)'
;MNIPLLFPSLDLLTQWHLEFSVVNEKTWDQALFGETPQGSHIRGVLSSVPDPNNDRDRTSVRYWLNFSDFYQWPHITYYDSTDDLVQKLTTTDFPLISKKMKEHNKQVKENLLTKWKEILDNIKRYSRKWT
;
A
#
# COMPACT_ATOMS: atom_id res chain seq x y z
N MET A 1 3.76 -11.27 8.31
CA MET A 1 5.23 -11.18 8.16
C MET A 1 5.79 -10.36 9.32
N ASN A 2 6.94 -10.74 9.89
CA ASN A 2 7.60 -10.01 10.99
C ASN A 2 8.97 -9.47 10.58
N ILE A 3 9.14 -9.17 9.30
CA ILE A 3 10.38 -8.65 8.73
C ILE A 3 10.29 -7.13 8.81
N PRO A 4 11.26 -6.44 9.42
CA PRO A 4 11.34 -4.98 9.36
C PRO A 4 11.46 -4.53 7.91
N LEU A 5 10.62 -3.58 7.52
CA LEU A 5 10.58 -3.03 6.17
C LEU A 5 10.94 -1.55 6.21
N LEU A 6 11.79 -1.14 5.28
CA LEU A 6 12.10 0.24 5.02
C LEU A 6 11.54 0.61 3.65
N PHE A 7 10.89 1.77 3.54
CA PHE A 7 10.32 2.24 2.29
C PHE A 7 10.52 3.75 2.14
N PRO A 8 10.68 4.29 0.92
CA PRO A 8 10.66 5.73 0.73
C PRO A 8 9.35 6.32 1.25
N SER A 9 9.40 7.53 1.79
CA SER A 9 8.19 8.29 2.10
C SER A 9 7.34 8.47 0.85
N LEU A 10 6.05 8.69 1.03
CA LEU A 10 5.12 8.84 -0.09
C LEU A 10 5.56 9.97 -1.03
N ASP A 11 6.08 11.06 -0.48
CA ASP A 11 6.55 12.20 -1.28
C ASP A 11 7.84 11.88 -2.05
N LEU A 12 8.77 11.13 -1.45
CA LEU A 12 9.99 10.67 -2.13
C LEU A 12 9.66 9.66 -3.24
N LEU A 13 8.81 8.66 -2.97
CA LEU A 13 8.41 7.69 -3.99
C LEU A 13 7.66 8.36 -5.14
N THR A 14 6.79 9.32 -4.83
CA THR A 14 6.09 10.12 -5.84
C THR A 14 7.09 10.86 -6.73
N GLN A 15 8.10 11.49 -6.13
CA GLN A 15 9.15 12.18 -6.88
C GLN A 15 9.91 11.20 -7.78
N TRP A 16 10.40 10.10 -7.23
CA TRP A 16 11.14 9.09 -8.00
C TRP A 16 10.31 8.46 -9.11
N HIS A 17 9.02 8.26 -8.88
CA HIS A 17 8.13 7.75 -9.92
C HIS A 17 7.95 8.74 -11.06
N LEU A 18 7.76 10.03 -10.78
CA LEU A 18 7.66 11.04 -11.83
C LEU A 18 8.97 11.23 -12.61
N GLU A 19 10.12 11.03 -11.97
CA GLU A 19 11.44 11.25 -12.58
C GLU A 19 11.97 10.02 -13.32
N PHE A 20 11.78 8.83 -12.75
CA PHE A 20 12.41 7.59 -13.20
C PHE A 20 11.43 6.43 -13.38
N SER A 21 10.14 6.66 -13.10
CA SER A 21 9.10 5.66 -13.33
C SER A 21 9.30 4.35 -12.58
N VAL A 22 9.64 4.46 -11.29
CA VAL A 22 10.03 3.31 -10.45
C VAL A 22 8.90 2.38 -10.03
N VAL A 23 7.64 2.66 -10.42
CA VAL A 23 6.45 1.88 -10.01
C VAL A 23 5.63 1.50 -11.24
N ASN A 24 6.05 0.44 -11.91
CA ASN A 24 5.47 -0.02 -13.17
C ASN A 24 4.06 -0.61 -13.00
N GLU A 25 3.72 -1.06 -11.79
CA GLU A 25 2.42 -1.67 -11.50
C GLU A 25 1.30 -0.64 -11.41
N LYS A 26 1.62 0.66 -11.37
CA LYS A 26 0.63 1.73 -11.38
C LYS A 26 -0.08 1.81 -12.73
N THR A 27 0.68 1.77 -13.83
CA THR A 27 0.15 1.67 -15.19
C THR A 27 0.95 0.65 -15.98
N TRP A 28 0.27 -0.31 -16.59
CA TRP A 28 0.93 -1.31 -17.43
C TRP A 28 1.48 -0.70 -18.73
N ASP A 29 1.01 0.49 -19.12
CA ASP A 29 1.44 1.17 -20.34
C ASP A 29 2.95 1.42 -20.36
N GLN A 30 3.51 1.79 -19.22
CA GLN A 30 4.95 2.00 -19.11
C GLN A 30 5.73 0.69 -19.20
N ALA A 31 5.28 -0.35 -18.51
CA ALA A 31 5.95 -1.65 -18.49
C ALA A 31 5.91 -2.32 -19.88
N LEU A 32 4.82 -2.16 -20.60
CA LEU A 32 4.55 -2.85 -21.86
C LEU A 32 4.99 -2.04 -23.09
N PHE A 33 4.86 -0.72 -23.05
CA PHE A 33 5.05 0.16 -24.21
C PHE A 33 6.10 1.26 -23.98
N GLY A 34 6.60 1.43 -22.75
CA GLY A 34 7.54 2.50 -22.41
C GLY A 34 6.90 3.89 -22.40
N GLU A 35 5.58 3.97 -22.35
CA GLU A 35 4.82 5.23 -22.40
C GLU A 35 4.42 5.68 -20.99
N THR A 36 4.50 6.99 -20.73
CA THR A 36 3.94 7.59 -19.51
C THR A 36 2.58 8.19 -19.82
N PRO A 37 1.47 7.51 -19.47
CA PRO A 37 0.12 7.95 -19.84
C PRO A 37 -0.25 9.27 -19.15
N GLN A 38 -1.01 10.11 -19.85
CA GLN A 38 -1.49 11.40 -19.34
C GLN A 38 -2.89 11.31 -18.69
N GLY A 39 -3.47 10.11 -18.67
CA GLY A 39 -4.83 9.88 -18.20
C GLY A 39 -5.55 8.80 -19.01
N SER A 40 -6.71 8.45 -18.52
CA SER A 40 -7.65 7.51 -19.09
C SER A 40 -8.35 8.09 -20.31
N HIS A 41 -8.66 7.24 -21.30
CA HIS A 41 -9.55 7.61 -22.42
C HIS A 41 -10.98 7.88 -21.99
N ILE A 42 -11.38 7.38 -20.81
CA ILE A 42 -12.70 7.58 -20.23
C ILE A 42 -12.62 8.58 -19.07
N ARG A 43 -13.62 9.45 -18.97
CA ARG A 43 -13.69 10.43 -17.88
C ARG A 43 -14.11 9.76 -16.57
N GLY A 44 -13.46 10.13 -15.48
CA GLY A 44 -13.84 9.70 -14.12
C GLY A 44 -15.24 10.16 -13.72
N VAL A 45 -15.92 9.34 -12.92
CA VAL A 45 -17.28 9.62 -12.40
C VAL A 45 -17.24 10.63 -11.24
N LEU A 46 -16.20 10.58 -10.42
CA LEU A 46 -16.02 11.45 -9.26
C LEU A 46 -14.95 12.50 -9.57
N SER A 47 -15.33 13.78 -9.55
CA SER A 47 -14.41 14.89 -9.84
C SER A 47 -13.34 15.10 -8.76
N SER A 48 -13.59 14.61 -7.54
CA SER A 48 -12.65 14.69 -6.41
C SER A 48 -11.57 13.62 -6.42
N VAL A 49 -11.67 12.61 -7.30
CA VAL A 49 -10.73 11.50 -7.39
C VAL A 49 -9.86 11.71 -8.64
N PRO A 50 -8.53 11.82 -8.50
CA PRO A 50 -7.66 12.00 -9.64
C PRO A 50 -7.61 10.76 -10.52
N ASP A 51 -7.35 10.94 -11.81
CA ASP A 51 -7.34 9.85 -12.79
C ASP A 51 -6.23 8.83 -12.50
N PRO A 52 -6.55 7.54 -12.23
CA PRO A 52 -5.57 6.53 -11.88
C PRO A 52 -4.53 6.24 -12.96
N ASN A 53 -4.83 6.55 -14.22
CA ASN A 53 -3.91 6.33 -15.35
C ASN A 53 -3.15 7.61 -15.74
N ASN A 54 -3.23 8.68 -14.93
CA ASN A 54 -2.39 9.85 -15.14
C ASN A 54 -1.09 9.71 -14.34
N ASP A 55 -0.02 9.30 -15.02
CA ASP A 55 1.32 9.12 -14.44
C ASP A 55 2.20 10.38 -14.55
N ARG A 56 1.67 11.46 -15.13
CA ARG A 56 2.38 12.75 -15.22
C ARG A 56 1.94 13.76 -14.18
N ASP A 57 0.75 13.58 -13.61
CA ASP A 57 0.25 14.44 -12.55
C ASP A 57 0.72 13.95 -11.17
N ARG A 58 1.48 14.80 -10.48
CA ARG A 58 1.93 14.53 -9.11
C ARG A 58 0.76 14.24 -8.16
N THR A 59 -0.36 14.94 -8.31
CA THR A 59 -1.50 14.78 -7.41
C THR A 59 -2.10 13.38 -7.58
N SER A 60 -2.30 12.96 -8.82
CA SER A 60 -2.73 11.59 -9.14
C SER A 60 -1.76 10.54 -8.62
N VAL A 61 -0.47 10.64 -8.97
CA VAL A 61 0.54 9.68 -8.56
C VAL A 61 0.56 9.52 -7.04
N ARG A 62 0.65 10.64 -6.32
CA ARG A 62 0.68 10.64 -4.86
C ARG A 62 -0.60 10.06 -4.25
N TYR A 63 -1.77 10.42 -4.80
CA TYR A 63 -3.06 9.94 -4.32
C TYR A 63 -3.14 8.41 -4.39
N TRP A 64 -2.79 7.84 -5.55
CA TRP A 64 -2.91 6.39 -5.77
C TRP A 64 -1.81 5.58 -5.07
N LEU A 65 -0.57 6.08 -5.03
CA LEU A 65 0.50 5.43 -4.29
C LEU A 65 0.20 5.31 -2.80
N ASN A 66 -0.55 6.24 -2.21
CA ASN A 66 -0.92 6.18 -0.79
C ASN A 66 -1.69 4.90 -0.40
N PHE A 67 -2.32 4.22 -1.37
CA PHE A 67 -3.06 2.98 -1.12
C PHE A 67 -2.20 1.72 -1.21
N SER A 68 -0.90 1.83 -1.50
CA SER A 68 0.01 0.69 -1.49
C SER A 68 0.19 0.11 -0.09
N ASP A 69 0.40 -1.20 -0.01
CA ASP A 69 0.53 -1.96 1.25
C ASP A 69 1.53 -1.33 2.23
N PHE A 70 2.69 -0.90 1.73
CA PHE A 70 3.74 -0.29 2.53
C PHE A 70 3.38 1.06 3.15
N TYR A 71 2.27 1.71 2.76
CA TYR A 71 1.73 2.90 3.44
C TYR A 71 0.53 2.61 4.34
N GLN A 72 -0.04 1.41 4.23
CA GLN A 72 -1.19 0.96 5.03
C GLN A 72 -0.76 0.07 6.20
N TRP A 73 0.37 -0.62 6.07
CA TRP A 73 0.87 -1.54 7.09
C TRP A 73 1.51 -0.79 8.26
N PRO A 74 1.37 -1.32 9.50
CA PRO A 74 1.98 -0.69 10.66
C PRO A 74 3.48 -0.98 10.73
N HIS A 75 4.18 -0.16 11.51
CA HIS A 75 5.60 -0.35 11.85
C HIS A 75 6.56 -0.37 10.65
N ILE A 76 6.16 0.25 9.53
CA ILE A 76 7.06 0.55 8.42
C ILE A 76 7.96 1.72 8.80
N THR A 77 9.25 1.62 8.48
CA THR A 77 10.20 2.71 8.64
C THR A 77 10.31 3.46 7.32
N TYR A 78 9.81 4.69 7.27
CA TYR A 78 9.94 5.52 6.07
C TYR A 78 11.25 6.28 6.05
N TYR A 79 11.76 6.61 4.87
CA TYR A 79 12.91 7.52 4.70
C TYR A 79 12.66 8.56 3.60
N ASP A 80 13.25 9.74 3.76
CA ASP A 80 13.04 10.90 2.88
C ASP A 80 14.20 11.19 1.94
N SER A 81 15.33 10.50 2.10
CA SER A 81 16.48 10.55 1.20
C SER A 81 17.37 9.31 1.36
N THR A 82 18.37 9.15 0.49
CA THR A 82 19.38 8.09 0.61
C THR A 82 20.20 8.23 1.89
N ASP A 83 20.55 9.46 2.29
CA ASP A 83 21.31 9.70 3.53
C ASP A 83 20.48 9.34 4.77
N ASP A 84 19.19 9.70 4.77
CA ASP A 84 18.25 9.34 5.84
C ASP A 84 18.02 7.82 5.88
N LEU A 85 18.00 7.13 4.72
CA LEU A 85 17.99 5.67 4.68
C LEU A 85 19.23 5.07 5.35
N VAL A 86 20.43 5.54 5.02
CA VAL A 86 21.69 5.07 5.64
C VAL A 86 21.68 5.31 7.15
N GLN A 87 21.22 6.48 7.58
CA GLN A 87 21.03 6.79 9.00
C GLN A 87 20.04 5.82 9.65
N LYS A 88 18.88 5.56 9.05
CA LYS A 88 17.87 4.64 9.60
C LYS A 88 18.36 3.20 9.63
N LEU A 89 19.14 2.76 8.66
CA LEU A 89 19.75 1.41 8.65
C LEU A 89 20.69 1.18 9.84
N THR A 90 21.36 2.24 10.31
CA THR A 90 22.35 2.13 11.39
C THR A 90 21.78 2.43 12.77
N THR A 91 20.69 3.21 12.85
CA THR A 91 20.12 3.71 14.12
C THR A 91 18.82 3.03 14.53
N THR A 92 18.13 2.36 13.61
CA THR A 92 16.82 1.74 13.90
C THR A 92 16.97 0.42 14.66
N ASP A 93 16.20 0.27 15.74
CA ASP A 93 16.07 -1.00 16.46
C ASP A 93 15.13 -1.97 15.70
N PHE A 94 15.70 -2.70 14.75
CA PHE A 94 15.00 -3.71 13.95
C PHE A 94 14.42 -4.87 14.77
N PRO A 95 15.10 -5.42 15.80
CA PRO A 95 14.49 -6.38 16.71
C PRO A 95 13.20 -5.88 17.36
N LEU A 96 13.17 -4.62 17.81
CA LEU A 96 11.96 -4.02 18.38
C LEU A 96 10.84 -3.89 17.35
N ILE A 97 11.13 -3.44 16.13
CA ILE A 97 10.14 -3.36 15.04
C ILE A 97 9.55 -4.73 14.73
N SER A 98 10.40 -5.75 14.59
CA SER A 98 9.98 -7.13 14.35
C SER A 98 9.08 -7.65 15.48
N LYS A 99 9.42 -7.35 16.74
CA LYS A 99 8.60 -7.70 17.91
C LYS A 99 7.23 -7.02 17.88
N LYS A 100 7.18 -5.73 17.55
CA LYS A 100 5.91 -4.98 17.40
C LYS A 100 5.04 -5.55 16.29
N MET A 101 5.63 -5.84 15.13
CA MET A 101 4.90 -6.45 14.01
C MET A 101 4.38 -7.85 14.34
N LYS A 102 5.13 -8.64 15.11
CA LYS A 102 4.69 -9.95 15.62
C LYS A 102 3.45 -9.83 16.50
N GLU A 103 3.44 -8.87 17.41
CA GLU A 103 2.29 -8.63 18.29
C GLU A 103 1.07 -8.14 17.49
N HIS A 104 1.27 -7.19 16.57
CA HIS A 104 0.20 -6.75 15.68
C HIS A 104 -0.39 -7.91 14.86
N ASN A 105 0.45 -8.75 14.25
CA ASN A 105 0.01 -9.92 13.48
C ASN A 105 -0.81 -10.92 14.33
N LYS A 106 -0.45 -11.09 15.61
CA LYS A 106 -1.21 -11.92 16.54
C LYS A 106 -2.63 -11.37 16.73
N GLN A 107 -2.75 -10.07 17.00
CA GLN A 107 -4.04 -9.39 17.18
C GLN A 107 -4.90 -9.44 15.91
N VAL A 108 -4.30 -9.16 14.74
CA VAL A 108 -5.00 -9.25 13.45
C VAL A 108 -5.53 -10.66 13.23
N LYS A 109 -4.73 -11.70 13.50
CA LYS A 109 -5.16 -13.10 13.36
C LYS A 109 -6.34 -13.42 14.26
N GLU A 110 -6.28 -13.07 15.54
CA GLU A 110 -7.35 -13.32 16.51
C GLU A 110 -8.66 -12.62 16.11
N ASN A 111 -8.58 -11.36 15.69
CA ASN A 111 -9.72 -10.59 15.20
C ASN A 111 -10.31 -11.19 13.92
N LEU A 112 -9.45 -11.59 12.97
CA LEU A 112 -9.88 -12.18 11.71
C LEU A 112 -10.62 -13.50 11.94
N LEU A 113 -10.10 -14.37 12.82
CA LEU A 113 -10.74 -15.64 13.16
C LEU A 113 -12.12 -15.43 13.81
N THR A 114 -12.24 -14.44 14.69
CA THR A 114 -13.53 -14.08 15.31
C THR A 114 -14.55 -13.64 14.26
N LYS A 115 -14.16 -12.72 13.36
CA LYS A 115 -15.03 -12.25 12.28
C LYS A 115 -15.47 -13.38 11.34
N TRP A 116 -14.54 -14.26 10.96
CA TRP A 116 -14.88 -15.41 10.12
C TRP A 116 -15.85 -16.36 10.80
N LYS A 117 -15.65 -16.62 12.10
CA LYS A 117 -16.58 -17.45 12.88
C LYS A 117 -17.99 -16.85 12.86
N GLU A 118 -18.14 -15.55 13.09
CA GLU A 118 -19.43 -14.86 13.04
C GLU A 118 -20.10 -14.96 11.66
N ILE A 119 -19.34 -14.73 10.58
CA ILE A 119 -19.84 -14.87 9.21
C ILE A 119 -20.35 -16.29 8.95
N LEU A 120 -19.56 -17.30 9.31
CA LEU A 120 -19.91 -18.71 9.09
C LEU A 120 -21.11 -19.15 9.94
N ASP A 121 -21.19 -18.70 11.20
CA ASP A 121 -22.33 -18.97 12.08
C ASP A 121 -23.62 -18.33 11.55
N ASN A 122 -23.53 -17.12 11.01
CA ASN A 122 -24.64 -16.46 10.33
C ASN A 122 -25.09 -17.25 9.11
N ILE A 123 -24.17 -17.64 8.22
CA ILE A 123 -24.48 -18.48 7.04
C ILE A 123 -25.21 -19.76 7.46
N LYS A 124 -24.69 -20.47 8.48
CA LYS A 124 -25.30 -21.70 9.01
C LYS A 124 -26.71 -21.49 9.56
N ARG A 125 -26.99 -20.35 10.18
CA ARG A 125 -28.32 -20.01 10.69
C ARG A 125 -29.32 -19.79 9.55
N TYR A 126 -28.91 -19.09 8.50
CA TYR A 126 -29.78 -18.81 7.36
C TYR A 126 -29.99 -20.03 6.47
N SER A 127 -29.01 -20.91 6.29
CA SER A 127 -29.17 -22.13 5.47
C SER A 127 -30.20 -23.11 6.07
N ARG A 128 -30.30 -23.18 7.40
CA ARG A 128 -31.30 -24.00 8.11
C ARG A 128 -32.74 -23.49 7.99
N LYS A 129 -32.97 -22.25 7.57
CA LYS A 129 -34.34 -21.72 7.37
C LYS A 129 -34.98 -22.18 6.05
N TRP A 130 -34.21 -22.79 5.16
CA TRP A 130 -34.66 -23.22 3.82
C TRP A 130 -34.73 -24.75 3.67
N THR A 131 -34.60 -25.49 4.77
CA THR A 131 -34.83 -26.94 4.92
C THR A 131 -35.85 -27.17 6.01
#